data_AF-A0A7S1WFZ3-F1
#
_entry.id   AF-A0A7S1WFZ3-F1
#
_cell.length_a   1.000
_cell.length_b   1.000
_cell.length_c   1.000
_cell.angle_alpha   90.00
_cell.angle_beta   90.00
_cell.angle_gamma   90.00
#
_symmetry.space_group_name_H-M   'P 1'
#
loop_
_entity.id
_entity.type
_entity.pdbx_description
1 polymer ?
#
loop_
_entity_poly.entity_id
_entity_poly.type
_entity_poly.pdbx_seq_one_letter_code
_entity_poly.pdbx_strand_id
1 'polypeptide(L)'
;IRLMPPLLVLNDGCMFFGFTIRKAAGVGLGLEVARASNNRGLLVEDILADGAIESWNRQVVSGSQSVKAVLRGDMIVRVDDSVDSDEMLQICLESNMIKLYIVRGCACTEKAPAAKDVAGDPAHCRARDRCPSGRVQLLSDGSFSAWLPTANG
;
A
#
# COMPACT_ATOMS: atom_id res chain seq x y z
N ILE A 1 -0.58 -6.01 26.64
CA ILE A 1 -0.06 -5.54 25.32
C ILE A 1 0.03 -6.78 24.43
N ARG A 2 -0.87 -6.95 23.45
CA ARG A 2 -0.77 -8.09 22.51
C ARG A 2 0.40 -7.80 21.57
N LEU A 3 1.52 -8.50 21.77
CA LEU A 3 2.63 -8.50 20.83
C LEU A 3 2.14 -9.23 19.57
N MET A 4 1.73 -8.48 18.54
CA MET A 4 1.48 -9.09 17.23
C MET A 4 2.82 -9.62 16.70
N PRO A 5 2.87 -10.87 16.21
CA PRO A 5 4.08 -11.40 15.59
C PRO A 5 4.52 -10.51 14.42
N PRO A 6 5.83 -10.37 14.18
CA PRO A 6 6.36 -9.52 13.11
C PRO A 6 5.99 -10.03 11.70
N LEU A 7 5.51 -11.27 11.59
CA LEU A 7 4.93 -11.89 10.41
C LEU A 7 3.82 -12.86 10.84
N LEU A 8 2.66 -12.77 10.20
CA LEU A 8 1.54 -13.68 10.34
C LEU A 8 1.16 -14.19 8.95
N VAL A 9 1.19 -15.50 8.76
CA VAL A 9 0.61 -16.14 7.58
C VAL A 9 -0.81 -16.55 7.95
N LEU A 10 -1.80 -16.04 7.23
CA LEU A 10 -3.21 -16.37 7.42
C LEU A 10 -3.56 -17.58 6.56
N ASN A 11 -4.59 -18.33 6.98
CA ASN A 11 -4.98 -19.60 6.35
C ASN A 11 -5.35 -19.46 4.87
N ASP A 12 -5.71 -18.26 4.43
CA ASP A 12 -6.13 -17.96 3.05
C ASP A 12 -4.94 -17.63 2.13
N GLY A 13 -3.70 -17.85 2.60
CA GLY A 13 -2.48 -17.45 1.87
C GLY A 13 -2.17 -15.95 1.96
N CYS A 14 -2.98 -15.17 2.69
CA CYS A 14 -2.62 -13.80 3.00
C CYS A 14 -1.44 -13.76 3.98
N MET A 15 -0.58 -12.75 3.82
CA MET A 15 0.51 -12.48 4.76
C MET A 15 0.27 -11.11 5.38
N PHE A 16 0.40 -11.02 6.70
CA PHE A 16 0.45 -9.76 7.42
C PHE A 16 1.84 -9.59 8.03
N PHE A 17 2.48 -8.45 7.80
CA PHE A 17 3.78 -8.17 8.41
C PHE A 17 3.92 -6.70 8.77
N GLY A 18 4.73 -6.46 9.79
CA GLY A 18 5.05 -5.12 10.26
C GLY A 18 6.55 -4.87 10.27
N PHE A 19 6.93 -3.63 9.97
CA PHE A 19 8.31 -3.18 10.12
C PHE A 19 8.37 -1.67 10.40
N THR A 20 9.47 -1.23 10.97
CA THR A 20 9.75 0.18 11.23
C THR A 20 10.80 0.67 10.25
N ILE A 21 10.55 1.81 9.62
CA ILE A 21 11.51 2.46 8.73
C ILE A 21 11.81 3.88 9.21
N ARG A 22 13.07 4.29 9.04
CA ARG A 22 13.51 5.68 9.22
C ARG A 22 13.66 6.32 7.85
N LYS A 23 12.96 7.41 7.61
CA LYS A 23 13.11 8.25 6.41
C LYS A 23 14.07 9.40 6.72
N ALA A 24 14.75 9.88 5.67
CA ALA A 24 15.54 11.10 5.77
C ALA A 24 14.62 12.32 5.86
N ALA A 25 15.11 13.41 6.48
CA ALA A 25 14.34 14.64 6.58
C ALA A 25 14.03 15.19 5.19
N GLY A 26 12.76 15.50 4.92
CA GLY A 26 12.30 16.00 3.63
C GLY A 26 12.18 14.94 2.53
N VAL A 27 12.38 13.66 2.84
CA VAL A 27 12.21 12.55 1.90
C VAL A 27 10.91 11.81 2.21
N GLY A 28 10.03 11.72 1.21
CA GLY A 28 8.81 10.92 1.29
C GLY A 28 9.09 9.41 1.36
N LEU A 29 8.03 8.61 1.53
CA LEU A 29 8.18 7.14 1.53
C LEU A 29 8.66 6.59 0.17
N GLY A 30 8.40 7.31 -0.91
CA GLY A 30 8.60 6.84 -2.28
C GLY A 30 7.60 5.75 -2.65
N LEU A 31 6.31 6.00 -2.38
CA LEU A 31 5.21 5.11 -2.75
C LEU A 31 4.17 5.89 -3.53
N GLU A 32 3.62 5.27 -4.57
CA GLU A 32 2.35 5.69 -5.15
C GLU A 32 1.24 4.84 -4.54
N VAL A 33 0.25 5.49 -3.93
CA VAL A 33 -0.82 4.79 -3.22
C VAL A 33 -2.21 5.24 -3.65
N ALA A 34 -3.11 4.27 -3.75
CA ALA A 34 -4.54 4.53 -3.89
C ALA A 34 -5.23 4.30 -2.55
N ARG A 35 -6.17 5.18 -2.19
CA ARG A 35 -6.99 4.97 -1.00
C ARG A 35 -7.94 3.80 -1.25
N ALA A 36 -8.04 2.90 -0.26
CA ALA A 36 -9.06 1.87 -0.28
C ALA A 36 -10.46 2.50 -0.17
N SER A 37 -11.44 1.88 -0.83
CA SER A 37 -12.83 2.36 -0.87
C SER A 37 -13.49 2.51 0.51
N ASN A 38 -12.98 1.79 1.51
CA ASN A 38 -13.46 1.83 2.89
C ASN A 38 -12.70 2.85 3.78
N ASN A 39 -11.80 3.64 3.22
CA ASN A 39 -10.87 4.56 3.91
C ASN A 39 -9.99 3.92 5.00
N ARG A 40 -9.83 2.58 5.00
CA ARG A 40 -9.09 1.83 6.01
C ARG A 40 -7.79 1.21 5.48
N GLY A 41 -7.24 1.75 4.41
CA GLY A 41 -6.05 1.21 3.80
C GLY A 41 -5.52 2.02 2.63
N LEU A 42 -4.23 1.87 2.37
CA LEU A 42 -3.54 2.44 1.21
C LEU A 42 -3.01 1.30 0.36
N LEU A 43 -3.55 1.15 -0.85
CA LEU A 43 -3.09 0.19 -1.84
C LEU A 43 -1.81 0.71 -2.47
N VAL A 44 -0.74 -0.08 -2.43
CA VAL A 44 0.52 0.24 -3.10
C VAL A 44 0.34 0.00 -4.60
N GLU A 45 0.24 1.08 -5.37
CA GLU A 45 0.20 1.03 -6.84
C GLU A 45 1.60 0.97 -7.42
N ASP A 46 2.53 1.75 -6.87
CA ASP A 46 3.91 1.80 -7.32
C ASP A 46 4.90 2.11 -6.19
N ILE A 47 6.18 1.80 -6.43
CA ILE A 47 7.31 2.09 -5.57
C ILE A 47 8.25 3.00 -6.36
N LEU A 48 8.42 4.23 -5.89
CA LEU A 48 9.26 5.23 -6.53
C LEU A 48 10.73 4.93 -6.27
N ALA A 49 11.56 5.13 -7.30
CA ALA A 49 13.01 5.04 -7.19
C ALA A 49 13.56 6.05 -6.18
N ASP A 50 14.64 5.68 -5.51
CA ASP A 50 15.33 6.44 -4.45
C ASP A 50 14.45 6.74 -3.22
N GLY A 51 13.30 6.07 -3.12
CA GLY A 51 12.41 6.13 -1.97
C GLY A 51 12.96 5.43 -0.73
N ALA A 52 12.39 5.78 0.42
CA ALA A 52 12.65 5.06 1.66
C ALA A 52 12.26 3.57 1.51
N ILE A 53 11.12 3.27 0.89
CA ILE A 53 10.67 1.88 0.68
C ILE A 53 11.56 1.11 -0.29
N GLU A 54 12.03 1.73 -1.36
CA GLU A 54 12.98 1.07 -2.26
C GLU A 54 14.29 0.73 -1.52
N SER A 55 14.78 1.66 -0.69
CA SER A 55 15.94 1.43 0.16
C SER A 55 15.73 0.31 1.18
N TRP A 56 14.54 0.22 1.77
CA TRP A 56 14.14 -0.91 2.62
C TRP A 56 14.14 -2.23 1.85
N ASN A 57 13.52 -2.26 0.68
CA ASN A 57 13.45 -3.44 -0.17
C ASN A 57 14.85 -3.96 -0.53
N ARG A 58 15.78 -3.06 -0.87
CA ARG A 58 17.19 -3.40 -1.09
C ARG A 58 17.87 -4.00 0.14
N GLN A 59 17.52 -3.55 1.34
CA GLN A 59 18.09 -4.09 2.58
C GLN A 59 17.60 -5.52 2.86
N VAL A 60 16.34 -5.82 2.55
CA VAL A 60 15.74 -7.11 2.90
C VAL A 60 15.85 -8.18 1.81
N VAL A 61 16.09 -7.81 0.54
CA VAL A 61 16.15 -8.76 -0.59
C VAL A 61 17.19 -9.87 -0.42
N SER A 62 18.29 -9.58 0.26
CA SER A 62 19.42 -10.50 0.44
C SER A 62 19.36 -11.32 1.74
N GLY A 63 18.32 -11.14 2.56
CA GLY A 63 18.28 -11.64 3.93
C GLY A 63 17.06 -12.49 4.28
N SER A 64 17.00 -12.95 5.53
CA SER A 64 15.86 -13.69 6.10
C SER A 64 14.56 -12.88 6.19
N GLN A 65 14.63 -11.57 5.90
CA GLN A 65 13.48 -10.65 5.87
C GLN A 65 12.96 -10.39 4.45
N SER A 66 13.45 -11.10 3.42
CA SER A 66 13.04 -10.90 2.02
C SER A 66 11.52 -11.00 1.82
N VAL A 67 10.84 -11.82 2.63
CA VAL A 67 9.38 -11.95 2.66
C VAL A 67 8.65 -10.65 3.03
N LYS A 68 9.33 -9.70 3.68
CA LYS A 68 8.83 -8.38 4.10
C LYS A 68 9.21 -7.24 3.16
N ALA A 69 9.80 -7.53 2.00
CA ALA A 69 9.91 -6.52 0.94
C ALA A 69 8.50 -6.03 0.60
N VAL A 70 8.29 -4.74 0.42
CA VAL A 70 7.02 -4.16 -0.04
C VAL A 70 6.91 -4.33 -1.54
N LEU A 71 5.75 -4.75 -2.03
CA LEU A 71 5.49 -4.99 -3.45
C LEU A 71 4.26 -4.22 -3.92
N ARG A 72 4.17 -3.99 -5.23
CA ARG A 72 2.93 -3.50 -5.86
C ARG A 72 1.79 -4.49 -5.56
N GLY A 73 0.62 -3.95 -5.21
CA GLY A 73 -0.55 -4.72 -4.80
C GLY A 73 -0.62 -5.04 -3.31
N ASP A 74 0.41 -4.70 -2.53
CA ASP A 74 0.34 -4.77 -1.07
C ASP A 74 -0.62 -3.70 -0.53
N MET A 75 -1.30 -4.01 0.57
CA MET A 75 -2.20 -3.08 1.26
C MET A 75 -1.58 -2.65 2.58
N ILE A 76 -1.32 -1.35 2.73
CA ILE A 76 -0.94 -0.76 4.02
C ILE A 76 -2.23 -0.55 4.82
N VAL A 77 -2.38 -1.29 5.91
CA VAL A 77 -3.60 -1.29 6.74
C VAL A 77 -3.46 -0.46 8.01
N ARG A 78 -2.23 -0.06 8.35
CA ARG A 78 -1.93 0.79 9.51
C ARG A 78 -0.57 1.45 9.34
N VAL A 79 -0.50 2.72 9.72
CA VAL A 79 0.75 3.47 9.91
C VAL A 79 0.80 3.94 11.36
N ASP A 80 1.80 3.47 12.09
CA ASP A 80 1.97 3.62 13.53
C ASP A 80 0.71 3.17 14.29
N ASP A 81 -0.04 4.09 14.90
CA ASP A 81 -1.28 3.80 15.62
C ASP A 81 -2.55 4.12 14.81
N SER A 82 -2.42 4.70 13.61
CA SER A 82 -3.56 5.09 12.78
C SER A 82 -3.94 4.04 11.73
N VAL A 83 -5.26 3.88 11.56
CA VAL A 83 -5.91 3.02 10.56
C VAL A 83 -6.73 3.83 9.54
N ASP A 84 -6.83 5.14 9.72
CA ASP A 84 -7.53 6.02 8.79
C ASP A 84 -6.58 6.48 7.67
N SER A 85 -7.06 6.47 6.43
CA SER A 85 -6.19 6.72 5.28
C SER A 85 -5.61 8.13 5.22
N ASP A 86 -6.36 9.14 5.69
CA ASP A 86 -5.88 10.52 5.72
C ASP A 86 -4.82 10.71 6.80
N GLU A 87 -5.08 10.19 8.00
CA GLU A 87 -4.12 10.20 9.09
C GLU A 87 -2.85 9.41 8.76
N MET A 88 -2.99 8.23 8.13
CA MET A 88 -1.86 7.43 7.68
C MET A 88 -0.97 8.23 6.72
N LEU A 89 -1.56 8.93 5.74
CA LEU A 89 -0.82 9.80 4.82
C LEU A 89 -0.12 10.93 5.57
N GLN A 90 -0.82 11.60 6.51
CA GLN A 90 -0.25 12.69 7.29
C GLN A 90 0.96 12.23 8.12
N ILE A 91 0.86 11.07 8.79
CA ILE A 91 1.97 10.48 9.55
C ILE A 91 3.15 10.18 8.64
N CYS A 92 2.91 9.66 7.43
CA CYS A 92 3.94 9.41 6.44
C CYS A 92 4.66 10.69 5.98
N LEU A 93 4.01 11.86 6.04
CA LEU A 93 4.61 13.15 5.71
C LEU A 93 5.40 13.75 6.88
N GLU A 94 4.84 13.73 8.09
CA GLU A 94 5.42 14.44 9.23
C GLU A 94 6.49 13.64 9.98
N SER A 95 6.31 12.32 10.12
CA SER A 95 7.17 11.52 11.00
C SER A 95 8.37 10.92 10.28
N ASN A 96 9.56 11.09 10.85
CA ASN A 96 10.79 10.49 10.32
C ASN A 96 10.96 9.00 10.67
N MET A 97 10.17 8.48 11.61
CA MET A 97 10.20 7.08 12.00
C MET A 97 8.78 6.55 12.04
N ILE A 98 8.47 5.63 11.14
CA ILE A 98 7.11 5.11 10.97
C ILE A 98 7.10 3.59 11.09
N LYS A 99 6.05 3.05 11.72
CA LYS A 99 5.78 1.61 11.74
C LYS A 99 4.71 1.30 10.70
N LEU A 100 5.05 0.52 9.69
CA LEU A 100 4.11 0.10 8.66
C LEU A 100 3.60 -1.29 8.98
N TYR A 101 2.31 -1.50 8.74
CA TYR A 101 1.67 -2.82 8.79
C TYR A 101 1.00 -3.09 7.46
N ILE A 102 1.39 -4.20 6.85
CA ILE A 102 1.06 -4.53 5.47
C ILE A 102 0.36 -5.87 5.42
N VAL A 103 -0.66 -5.96 4.55
CA VAL A 103 -1.31 -7.20 4.14
C VAL A 103 -0.99 -7.47 2.67
N ARG A 104 -0.50 -8.67 2.38
CA ARG A 104 -0.28 -9.21 1.03
C ARG A 104 -1.21 -10.38 0.78
N GLY A 105 -1.71 -10.52 -0.45
CA GLY A 105 -2.41 -11.72 -0.90
C GLY A 105 -3.87 -11.84 -0.46
N CYS A 106 -4.38 -10.89 0.32
CA CYS A 106 -5.82 -10.82 0.57
C CYS A 106 -6.53 -10.28 -0.67
N ALA A 107 -7.46 -11.07 -1.19
CA ALA A 107 -8.24 -10.84 -2.40
C ALA A 107 -9.26 -9.69 -2.26
N CYS A 108 -8.83 -8.55 -1.71
CA CYS A 108 -9.58 -7.29 -1.75
C CYS A 108 -9.17 -6.43 -2.96
N THR A 109 -8.30 -6.94 -3.83
CA THR A 109 -7.84 -6.26 -5.04
C THR A 109 -8.86 -6.48 -6.16
N GLU A 110 -9.76 -5.50 -6.33
CA GLU A 110 -10.45 -5.32 -7.60
C GLU A 110 -9.38 -5.04 -8.67
N LYS A 111 -9.11 -6.06 -9.48
CA LYS A 111 -8.07 -6.13 -10.51
C LYS A 111 -7.94 -4.83 -11.32
N ALA A 112 -6.72 -4.30 -11.42
CA ALA A 112 -6.26 -3.77 -12.71
C ALA A 112 -5.85 -4.96 -13.59
N PRO A 113 -6.50 -5.21 -14.74
CA PRO A 113 -6.12 -6.31 -15.60
C PRO A 113 -4.88 -5.94 -16.43
N ALA A 114 -3.78 -6.65 -16.22
CA ALA A 114 -2.82 -6.86 -17.29
C ALA A 114 -3.42 -7.90 -18.25
N ALA A 115 -3.63 -7.48 -19.49
CA ALA A 115 -4.25 -8.27 -20.56
C ALA A 115 -3.63 -9.67 -20.74
N LYS A 116 -4.49 -10.69 -20.84
CA LYS A 116 -4.70 -11.52 -22.05
C LYS A 116 -5.81 -12.55 -21.81
N ASP A 117 -6.60 -12.76 -22.86
CA ASP A 117 -7.86 -13.48 -22.94
C ASP A 117 -7.79 -14.94 -22.45
N VAL A 118 -8.77 -15.39 -21.65
CA VAL A 118 -9.50 -16.68 -21.80
C VAL A 118 -10.83 -16.54 -21.03
N ALA A 119 -11.94 -16.79 -21.75
CA ALA A 119 -13.30 -16.76 -21.23
C ALA A 119 -13.62 -17.96 -20.32
N GLY A 120 -14.31 -17.71 -19.21
CA GLY A 120 -14.87 -18.73 -18.33
C GLY A 120 -15.54 -18.11 -17.11
N ASP A 121 -16.86 -17.95 -17.18
CA ASP A 121 -17.75 -17.46 -16.12
C ASP A 121 -17.63 -18.34 -14.85
N PRO A 122 -17.65 -17.78 -13.63
CA PRO A 122 -18.92 -17.73 -12.93
C PRO A 122 -19.16 -16.46 -12.08
N ALA A 123 -20.39 -15.99 -12.19
CA ALA A 123 -21.12 -15.11 -11.29
C ALA A 123 -20.79 -15.27 -9.79
N HIS A 124 -20.57 -14.15 -9.08
CA HIS A 124 -21.54 -13.57 -8.13
C HIS A 124 -20.88 -12.59 -7.13
N CYS A 125 -20.55 -11.39 -7.60
CA CYS A 125 -20.52 -10.20 -6.74
C CYS A 125 -20.90 -9.01 -7.63
N ARG A 126 -22.02 -8.37 -7.31
CA ARG A 126 -22.60 -7.30 -8.14
C ARG A 126 -21.71 -6.07 -8.08
N ALA A 127 -20.81 -5.96 -9.05
CA ALA A 127 -20.12 -4.75 -9.45
C ALA A 127 -21.14 -3.75 -10.02
N ARG A 128 -21.80 -3.02 -9.13
CA ARG A 128 -22.52 -1.80 -9.43
C ARG A 128 -22.24 -0.86 -8.28
N ASP A 129 -21.10 -0.19 -8.36
CA ASP A 129 -20.98 1.24 -8.10
C ASP A 129 -19.62 1.70 -8.61
N ARG A 130 -19.66 2.28 -9.80
CA ARG A 130 -18.57 3.01 -10.43
C ARG A 130 -18.31 4.22 -9.53
N CYS A 131 -17.23 4.21 -8.73
CA CYS A 131 -16.89 5.32 -7.84
C CYS A 131 -15.42 5.72 -7.95
N PRO A 132 -15.10 7.02 -7.80
CA PRO A 132 -13.86 7.61 -8.30
C PRO A 132 -12.68 7.24 -7.40
N SER A 133 -11.77 6.41 -7.92
CA SER A 133 -10.48 6.16 -7.32
C SER A 133 -9.65 7.45 -7.36
N GLY A 134 -9.64 8.20 -6.25
CA GLY A 134 -8.68 9.29 -6.06
C GLY A 134 -7.29 8.68 -5.89
N ARG A 135 -6.47 8.77 -6.94
CA ARG A 135 -5.05 8.35 -6.91
C ARG A 135 -4.23 9.41 -6.22
N VAL A 136 -3.36 9.01 -5.29
CA VAL A 136 -2.50 9.92 -4.54
C VAL A 136 -1.03 9.50 -4.72
N GLN A 137 -0.26 10.33 -5.42
CA GLN A 137 1.20 10.18 -5.42
C GLN A 137 1.77 10.86 -4.17
N LEU A 138 2.53 10.12 -3.37
CA LEU A 138 3.46 10.71 -2.40
C LEU A 138 4.74 11.06 -3.16
N LEU A 139 4.88 12.34 -3.46
CA LEU A 139 6.03 12.87 -4.16
C LEU A 139 7.27 12.83 -3.25
N SER A 140 8.44 12.84 -3.88
CA SER A 140 9.74 12.76 -3.19
C SER A 140 10.01 13.95 -2.27
N ASP A 141 9.32 15.08 -2.47
CA ASP A 141 9.39 16.31 -1.68
C ASP A 141 8.47 16.32 -0.44
N GLY A 142 7.70 15.24 -0.21
CA GLY A 142 6.73 15.19 0.88
C GLY A 142 5.41 15.90 0.57
N SER A 143 5.12 16.19 -0.70
CA SER A 143 3.81 16.68 -1.14
C SER A 143 2.91 15.52 -1.61
N PHE A 144 1.60 15.72 -1.54
CA PHE A 144 0.62 14.84 -2.19
C PHE A 144 0.05 15.54 -3.42
N SER A 145 0.01 14.83 -4.55
CA SER A 145 -0.80 15.23 -5.70
C SER A 145 -1.96 14.26 -5.84
N ALA A 146 -3.18 14.75 -5.60
CA ALA A 146 -4.41 14.02 -5.89
C ALA A 146 -4.81 14.31 -7.33
N TRP A 147 -4.70 13.32 -8.21
CA TRP A 147 -5.23 13.45 -9.56
C TRP A 147 -6.73 13.14 -9.50
N LEU A 148 -7.57 14.18 -9.60
CA LEU A 148 -8.94 13.97 -10.04
C LEU A 148 -8.89 13.42 -11.47
N PRO A 149 -9.59 12.33 -11.81
CA PRO A 149 -9.72 11.97 -13.21
C PRO A 149 -10.38 13.17 -13.90
N THR A 150 -9.65 13.80 -14.82
CA THR A 150 -10.22 14.79 -15.74
C THR A 150 -11.40 14.10 -16.40
N ALA A 151 -12.61 14.55 -16.05
CA ALA A 151 -13.81 14.20 -16.77
C ALA A 151 -13.60 14.69 -18.21
N ASN A 152 -13.24 13.77 -19.10
CA ASN A 152 -13.26 14.06 -20.52
C ASN A 152 -14.72 14.38 -20.88
N GLY A 153 -14.92 15.61 -21.37
CA GLY A 153 -16.20 16.13 -21.84
C GLY A 153 -16.71 15.44 -23.10
#